data_AF-A0A8J3Z645-F1
#
_entry.id   AF-A0A8J3Z645-F1
#
_cell.length_a   1.000
_cell.length_b   1.000
_cell.length_c   1.000
_cell.angle_alpha   90.00
_cell.angle_beta   90.00
_cell.angle_gamma   90.00
#
_symmetry.space_group_name_H-M   'P 1'
#
loop_
_entity.id
_entity.type
_entity.pdbx_description
1 polymer ?
#
loop_
_entity_poly.entity_id
_entity_poly.type
_entity_poly.pdbx_seq_one_letter_code
_entity_poly.pdbx_strand_id
1 'polypeptide(L)'
;MRRLLWLGIGLAVGALVFRAVAKKAQAFTPQGVAGSVQQGAVGMLESVRTFVDDVRDAMVEREEEIRSAFDESMLLDEDLHPEKGTDYR
;
A
#
# COMPACT_ATOMS: atom_id res chain seq x y z
N MET A 1 -13.15 7.95 8.29
CA MET A 1 -13.09 6.49 8.56
C MET A 1 -12.60 5.63 7.37
N ARG A 2 -12.77 6.03 6.10
CA ARG A 2 -12.36 5.24 4.93
C ARG A 2 -10.86 4.88 4.84
N ARG A 3 -9.97 5.74 5.37
CA ARG A 3 -8.52 5.54 5.37
C ARG A 3 -8.07 4.36 6.23
N LEU A 4 -8.69 4.17 7.39
CA LEU A 4 -8.39 3.05 8.30
C LEU A 4 -8.90 1.72 7.74
N LEU A 5 -10.02 1.74 7.02
CA LEU A 5 -10.52 0.56 6.31
C LEU A 5 -9.55 0.10 5.23
N TRP A 6 -8.98 1.02 4.46
CA TRP A 6 -8.02 0.68 3.41
C TRP A 6 -6.70 0.14 3.99
N LEU A 7 -6.21 0.72 5.09
CA LEU A 7 -5.05 0.19 5.82
C LEU A 7 -5.30 -1.23 6.35
N GLY A 8 -6.49 -1.49 6.90
CA GLY A 8 -6.87 -2.82 7.38
C GLY A 8 -6.93 -3.86 6.26
N ILE A 9 -7.45 -3.47 5.09
CA ILE A 9 -7.50 -4.35 3.90
C ILE A 9 -6.08 -4.68 3.42
N GLY A 10 -5.20 -3.68 3.30
CA GLY A 10 -3.81 -3.89 2.90
C GLY A 10 -3.07 -4.83 3.86
N LEU A 11 -3.26 -4.65 5.18
CA LEU A 11 -2.67 -5.50 6.20
C LEU A 11 -3.19 -6.95 6.12
N ALA A 12 -4.49 -7.15 5.92
CA ALA A 12 -5.09 -8.47 5.80
C ALA A 12 -4.59 -9.24 4.57
N VAL A 13 -4.53 -8.57 3.41
CA VAL A 13 -4.00 -9.15 2.18
C VAL A 13 -2.51 -9.46 2.32
N GLY A 14 -1.73 -8.53 2.87
CA GLY A 14 -0.30 -8.73 3.13
C GLY A 14 -0.03 -9.92 4.03
N ALA A 15 -0.80 -10.07 5.12
CA ALA A 15 -0.67 -11.20 6.05
C ALA A 15 -0.97 -12.56 5.38
N LEU A 16 -1.96 -12.62 4.49
CA LEU A 16 -2.29 -13.85 3.76
C LEU A 16 -1.16 -14.28 2.81
N VAL A 17 -0.59 -13.33 2.08
CA VAL A 17 0.55 -13.59 1.18
C VAL A 17 1.77 -14.02 1.99
N PHE A 18 2.10 -13.31 3.08
CA PHE A 18 3.22 -13.66 3.95
C PHE A 18 3.07 -15.07 4.54
N ARG A 19 1.86 -15.42 5.01
CA ARG A 19 1.56 -16.76 5.52
C ARG A 19 1.73 -17.84 4.44
N ALA A 20 1.35 -17.56 3.19
CA ALA A 20 1.54 -18.48 2.08
C ALA A 20 3.02 -18.70 1.73
N VAL A 21 3.81 -17.62 1.71
CA VAL A 21 5.26 -17.66 1.48
C VAL A 21 5.97 -18.41 2.62
N ALA A 22 5.65 -18.11 3.87
CA ALA A 22 6.23 -18.77 5.04
C ALA A 22 5.96 -20.28 5.04
N LYS A 23 4.73 -20.70 4.71
CA LYS A 23 4.36 -22.12 4.60
C LYS A 23 5.13 -22.85 3.48
N LYS A 24 5.36 -22.17 2.35
CA LYS A 24 6.17 -22.70 1.25
C LYS A 24 7.64 -22.81 1.67
N ALA A 25 8.20 -21.76 2.27
CA ALA A 25 9.57 -21.76 2.77
C ALA A 25 9.79 -22.93 3.76
N GLN A 26 8.90 -23.09 4.74
CA GLN A 26 9.01 -24.12 5.77
C GLN A 26 8.92 -25.56 5.24
N ALA A 27 8.26 -25.77 4.09
CA ALA A 27 8.21 -27.07 3.41
C ALA A 27 9.49 -27.38 2.59
N PHE A 28 10.23 -26.35 2.16
CA PHE A 28 11.46 -26.50 1.37
C PHE A 28 12.76 -26.38 2.19
N THR A 29 12.71 -25.90 3.44
CA THR A 29 13.90 -25.56 4.24
C THR A 29 14.40 -26.55 5.31
N PRO A 30 13.78 -27.69 5.68
CA PRO A 30 14.26 -28.45 6.83
C PRO A 30 15.63 -29.15 6.64
N GLN A 31 16.20 -29.18 5.42
CA GLN A 31 17.53 -29.78 5.14
C GLN A 31 18.51 -28.88 4.34
N GLY A 32 18.16 -27.64 3.97
CA GLY A 32 18.92 -26.86 2.95
C GLY A 32 19.47 -25.48 3.35
N VAL A 33 19.23 -24.99 4.58
CA VAL A 33 19.47 -23.57 4.93
C VAL A 33 20.91 -23.27 5.35
N ALA A 34 21.77 -24.28 5.55
CA ALA A 34 23.12 -24.06 6.09
C ALA A 34 24.12 -23.37 5.14
N GLY A 35 23.81 -23.21 3.84
CA GLY A 35 24.79 -22.71 2.85
C GLY A 35 24.37 -21.56 1.93
N SER A 36 23.08 -21.41 1.59
CA SER A 36 22.63 -20.52 0.50
C SER A 36 22.09 -19.15 0.95
N VAL A 37 21.82 -18.97 2.24
CA VAL A 37 21.20 -17.75 2.77
C VAL A 37 22.11 -16.53 2.63
N GLN A 38 23.42 -16.67 2.81
CA GLN A 38 24.33 -15.51 2.77
C GLN A 38 24.49 -14.90 1.37
N GLN A 39 24.53 -15.70 0.31
CA GLN A 39 24.58 -15.19 -1.07
C GLN A 39 23.22 -14.73 -1.60
N GLY A 40 22.12 -15.41 -1.22
CA GLY A 40 20.78 -15.02 -1.62
C GLY A 40 20.25 -13.77 -0.90
N ALA A 41 20.66 -13.53 0.35
CA ALA A 41 20.17 -12.41 1.15
C ALA A 41 20.61 -11.05 0.62
N VAL A 42 21.83 -10.93 0.09
CA VAL A 42 22.31 -9.67 -0.50
C VAL A 42 21.52 -9.32 -1.76
N GLY A 43 21.30 -10.28 -2.66
CA GLY A 43 20.48 -10.06 -3.86
C GLY A 43 19.00 -9.77 -3.55
N MET A 44 18.44 -10.42 -2.53
CA MET A 44 17.07 -10.12 -2.07
C MET A 44 16.96 -8.72 -1.46
N LEU A 45 17.93 -8.27 -0.68
CA LEU A 45 17.92 -6.94 -0.08
C LEU A 45 17.96 -5.85 -1.16
N GLU A 46 18.75 -6.07 -2.21
CA GLU A 46 18.81 -5.17 -3.37
C GLU A 46 17.48 -5.15 -4.13
N SER A 47 16.87 -6.30 -4.39
CA SER A 47 15.53 -6.37 -5.02
C SER A 47 14.44 -5.69 -4.18
N VAL A 48 14.49 -5.82 -2.85
CA VAL A 48 13.55 -5.11 -1.95
C VAL A 48 13.76 -3.61 -2.04
N ARG A 49 15.02 -3.15 -2.09
CA ARG A 49 15.34 -1.72 -2.24
C ARG A 49 14.85 -1.16 -3.57
N THR A 50 15.13 -1.84 -4.69
CA THR A 50 14.63 -1.45 -6.02
C THR A 50 13.12 -1.39 -6.06
N PHE A 51 12.42 -2.37 -5.47
CA PHE A 51 10.96 -2.34 -5.40
C PHE A 51 10.43 -1.14 -4.60
N VAL A 52 11.07 -0.79 -3.48
CA VAL A 52 10.68 0.38 -2.69
C VAL A 52 10.90 1.67 -3.48
N ASP A 53 12.00 1.76 -4.23
CA ASP A 53 12.28 2.90 -5.10
C ASP A 53 11.24 2.98 -6.24
N ASP A 54 10.90 1.87 -6.91
CA ASP A 54 9.83 1.82 -7.93
C ASP A 54 8.46 2.24 -7.37
N VAL A 55 8.11 1.80 -6.16
CA VAL A 55 6.86 2.20 -5.50
C VAL A 55 6.86 3.70 -5.19
N ARG A 56 8.00 4.25 -4.75
CA ARG A 56 8.14 5.68 -4.50
C ARG A 56 7.98 6.48 -5.78
N ASP A 57 8.62 6.07 -6.86
CA ASP A 57 8.54 6.74 -8.15
C ASP A 57 7.10 6.65 -8.72
N ALA A 58 6.45 5.50 -8.61
CA ALA A 58 5.05 5.33 -8.98
C ALA A 58 4.10 6.22 -8.15
N MET A 59 4.39 6.45 -6.87
CA MET A 59 3.61 7.37 -6.04
C MET A 59 3.78 8.83 -6.47
N VAL A 60 4.99 9.23 -6.86
CA VAL A 60 5.27 10.57 -7.39
C VAL A 60 4.56 10.77 -8.73
N GLU A 61 4.60 9.76 -9.61
CA GLU A 61 3.98 9.81 -10.93
C GLU A 61 2.43 9.81 -10.88
N ARG A 62 1.85 9.27 -9.79
CA ARG A 62 0.39 9.20 -9.58
C ARG A 62 -0.16 10.29 -8.67
N GLU A 63 0.67 11.20 -8.15
CA GLU A 63 0.21 12.27 -7.27
C GLU A 63 -0.70 13.27 -7.99
N GLU A 64 -0.55 13.45 -9.31
CA GLU A 64 -1.43 14.27 -10.15
C GLU A 64 -2.83 13.66 -10.31
N GLU A 65 -2.95 12.33 -10.43
CA GLU A 65 -4.24 11.63 -10.57
C GLU A 65 -5.04 11.60 -9.26
N ILE A 66 -4.37 11.46 -8.11
CA ILE A 66 -5.05 11.55 -6.81
C ILE A 66 -5.48 12.99 -6.54
N ARG A 67 -4.70 13.99 -6.98
CA ARG A 67 -5.03 15.41 -6.82
C ARG A 67 -6.22 15.83 -7.67
N SER A 68 -6.31 15.38 -8.92
CA SER A 68 -7.51 15.61 -9.75
C SER A 68 -8.75 14.92 -9.17
N ALA A 69 -8.62 13.68 -8.68
CA ALA A 69 -9.71 12.97 -8.02
C ALA A 69 -10.15 13.63 -6.70
N PHE A 70 -9.23 14.32 -6.00
CA PHE A 70 -9.54 15.08 -4.79
C PHE A 70 -10.27 16.39 -5.11
N ASP A 71 -9.85 17.13 -6.14
CA ASP A 71 -10.55 18.34 -6.60
C ASP A 71 -11.96 18.02 -7.13
N GLU A 72 -12.13 16.94 -7.89
CA GLU A 72 -13.44 16.47 -8.34
C GLU A 72 -14.33 16.06 -7.15
N SER A 73 -13.75 15.45 -6.11
CA SER A 73 -14.50 15.13 -4.89
C SER A 73 -14.91 16.36 -4.07
N MET A 74 -14.13 17.44 -4.11
CA MET A 74 -14.47 18.70 -3.43
C MET A 74 -15.60 19.44 -4.14
N LEU A 75 -15.64 19.38 -5.48
CA LEU A 75 -16.75 19.93 -6.27
C LEU A 75 -18.08 19.20 -6.02
N LEU A 76 -18.04 17.88 -5.78
CA LEU A 76 -19.25 17.11 -5.43
C LEU A 76 -19.80 17.44 -4.03
N ASP A 77 -18.97 17.85 -3.07
CA ASP A 77 -19.41 18.17 -1.70
C ASP A 77 -20.03 19.59 -1.61
N GLU A 78 -19.57 20.53 -2.45
CA GLU A 78 -20.11 21.89 -2.54
C GLU A 78 -21.55 21.92 -3.11
N ASP A 79 -21.86 21.05 -4.08
CA ASP A 79 -23.22 20.87 -4.60
C ASP A 79 -24.17 20.17 -3.60
N LEU A 80 -23.65 19.39 -2.65
CA LEU A 80 -24.46 18.65 -1.67
C LEU A 80 -24.86 19.49 -0.45
N HIS A 81 -24.11 20.56 -0.18
CA HIS A 81 -24.41 21.53 0.89
C HIS A 81 -24.61 22.94 0.34
N PRO A 82 -25.75 23.22 -0.34
CA PRO A 82 -26.15 24.60 -0.56
C PRO A 82 -26.39 25.23 0.81
N GLU A 83 -25.50 26.17 1.16
CA GLU A 83 -25.61 27.13 2.27
C GLU A 83 -27.05 27.29 2.75
N LYS A 84 -27.40 26.64 3.86
CA LYS A 84 -28.60 26.99 4.61
C LYS A 84 -28.31 28.31 5.30
N GLY A 85 -28.67 29.40 4.63
CA GLY A 85 -28.69 30.75 5.16
C GLY A 85 -29.33 30.74 6.54
N THR A 86 -28.49 30.89 7.56
CA THR A 86 -28.95 31.07 8.93
C THR A 86 -29.16 32.57 9.10
N ASP A 87 -30.39 33.02 8.80
CA ASP A 87 -30.89 34.31 9.24
C ASP A 87 -31.10 34.24 10.76
N TYR A 88 -30.21 34.89 11.51
CA TYR A 88 -30.39 35.17 12.93
C TYR A 88 -30.83 36.65 13.04
N ARG A 89 -32.13 36.88 13.09
CA ARG A 89 -32.75 38.13 13.57
C ARG A 89 -33.69 37.83 14.73
#